data_AF-A0A838L6P1-F1
#
_entry.id   AF-A0A838L6P1-F1
#
_cell.length_a   1.000
_cell.length_b   1.000
_cell.length_c   1.000
_cell.angle_alpha   90.00
_cell.angle_beta   90.00
_cell.angle_gamma   90.00
#
_symmetry.space_group_name_H-M   'P 1'
#
loop_
_entity.id
_entity.type
_entity.pdbx_description
1 polymer ?
#
loop_
_entity_poly.entity_id
_entity_poly.type
_entity_poly.pdbx_seq_one_letter_code
_entity_poly.pdbx_strand_id
1 'polypeptide(L)' 'MGLICAAFGHNRVQGRAWHDGVEWRTSCRRCRKPMVKDAISGHWLLYRSGEDEQAPPFARLDKPMRQ' A
#
# COMPACT_ATOMS: atom_id res chain seq x y z
N MET A 1 0.00 -7.97 12.86
CA MET A 1 -1.48 -7.89 12.74
C MET A 1 -1.88 -6.88 11.67
N GLY A 2 -2.00 -7.34 10.42
CA GLY A 2 -2.24 -6.50 9.24
C GLY A 2 -3.70 -6.38 8.79
N LEU A 3 -4.61 -7.14 9.39
CA LEU A 3 -5.99 -7.31 8.89
C LEU A 3 -6.83 -6.02 8.97
N ILE A 4 -6.63 -5.19 10.00
CA ILE A 4 -7.38 -3.94 10.19
C ILE A 4 -7.03 -2.92 9.09
N CYS A 5 -5.80 -2.93 8.59
CA CYS A 5 -5.40 -1.99 7.53
C CYS A 5 -5.82 -2.48 6.14
N ALA A 6 -5.98 -3.79 5.95
CA ALA A 6 -6.56 -4.35 4.74
C ALA A 6 -8.08 -4.03 4.63
N ALA A 7 -8.80 -4.04 5.75
CA ALA A 7 -10.23 -3.76 5.78
C ALA A 7 -10.58 -2.25 5.77
N PHE A 8 -9.80 -1.41 6.47
CA PHE A 8 -10.11 0.03 6.64
C PHE A 8 -9.15 0.97 5.90
N GLY A 9 -8.22 0.43 5.12
CA GLY A 9 -7.16 1.20 4.49
C GLY A 9 -6.03 1.60 5.45
N HIS A 10 -4.86 1.83 4.87
CA HIS A 10 -3.68 2.26 5.60
C HIS A 10 -3.75 3.75 5.94
N ASN A 11 -3.64 4.07 7.23
CA ASN A 11 -3.59 5.45 7.70
C ASN A 11 -2.14 5.88 7.91
N ARG A 12 -1.70 6.93 7.21
CA ARG A 12 -0.35 7.52 7.37
C ARG A 12 -0.19 8.16 8.75
N VAL A 13 1.03 8.17 9.28
CA VAL A 13 1.38 9.05 10.40
C VAL A 13 1.49 10.48 9.86
N GLN A 14 0.52 11.33 10.18
CA GLN A 14 0.58 12.74 9.82
C GLN A 14 1.79 13.40 10.51
N GLY A 15 2.59 14.15 9.74
CA GLY A 15 3.78 14.84 10.24
C GLY A 15 5.06 14.00 10.33
N ARG A 16 5.02 12.69 10.02
CA ARG A 16 6.23 11.85 9.88
C ARG A 16 6.39 11.35 8.44
N ALA A 17 6.44 12.29 7.52
CA ALA A 17 6.84 12.03 6.15
C ALA A 17 8.23 12.61 5.94
N TRP A 18 9.14 11.83 5.37
CA TRP A 18 10.48 12.29 5.01
C TRP A 18 10.74 11.98 3.54
N HIS A 19 11.58 12.79 2.91
CA HIS A 19 11.97 12.60 1.52
C HIS A 19 13.35 11.93 1.49
N ASP A 20 13.45 10.79 0.83
CA ASP A 20 14.68 9.97 0.79
C ASP A 20 15.60 10.33 -0.38
N GLY A 21 15.28 11.42 -1.10
CA GLY A 21 15.99 11.85 -2.32
C GLY A 21 15.35 11.35 -3.62
N VAL A 22 14.51 10.30 -3.54
CA VAL A 22 13.78 9.75 -4.70
C VAL A 22 12.27 9.86 -4.50
N GLU A 23 11.78 9.42 -3.34
CA GLU A 23 10.35 9.39 -3.05
C GLU A 23 10.05 9.88 -1.63
N TRP A 24 8.83 10.38 -1.42
CA TRP A 24 8.33 10.66 -0.08
C TRP A 24 7.95 9.37 0.63
N ARG A 25 8.59 9.09 1.76
CA ARG A 25 8.36 7.92 2.60
C ARG A 25 7.63 8.30 3.88
N THR A 26 6.77 7.40 4.37
CA THR A 26 6.13 7.50 5.68
C THR A 26 5.83 6.10 6.21
N SER A 27 5.14 5.98 7.35
CA SER A 27 4.72 4.71 7.91
C SER A 27 3.25 4.74 8.29
N CYS A 28 2.60 3.58 8.26
CA CYS A 28 1.22 3.45 8.72
C CYS A 28 1.16 3.54 10.25
N ARG A 29 0.28 4.37 10.81
CA ARG A 29 0.11 4.52 12.27
C ARG A 29 -0.32 3.23 12.96
N ARG A 30 -1.07 2.39 12.26
CA ARG A 30 -1.69 1.16 12.81
C ARG A 30 -0.76 -0.05 12.70
N CYS A 31 -0.31 -0.36 11.48
CA CYS A 31 0.51 -1.55 11.24
C CYS A 31 2.02 -1.26 11.17
N ARG A 32 2.43 0.01 11.27
CA ARG A 32 3.84 0.47 11.15
C ARG A 32 4.53 0.07 9.85
N LYS A 33 3.79 -0.46 8.87
CA LYS A 33 4.35 -0.78 7.55
C LYS A 33 4.79 0.50 6.83
N PRO A 34 5.91 0.44 6.09
CA PRO A 34 6.37 1.55 5.28
C PRO A 34 5.36 1.87 4.17
N MET A 35 5.16 3.16 3.93
CA MET A 35 4.30 3.70 2.88
C MET A 35 5.12 4.69 2.06
N VAL A 36 4.84 4.76 0.78
CA VAL A 36 5.48 5.67 -0.17
C VAL A 36 4.41 6.51 -0.86
N LYS A 37 4.75 7.77 -1.15
CA LYS A 37 3.88 8.63 -1.96
C LYS A 37 4.16 8.35 -3.42
N ASP A 38 3.13 7.91 -4.13
CA ASP A 38 3.15 7.78 -5.57
C ASP A 38 3.44 9.14 -6.20
N ALA A 39 4.49 9.21 -7.02
CA ALA A 39 4.91 10.46 -7.66
C ALA A 39 3.91 10.92 -8.73
N ILE A 40 3.18 9.98 -9.34
CA ILE A 40 2.26 10.25 -10.46
C ILE A 40 0.91 10.73 -9.94
N SER A 41 0.29 9.96 -9.04
CA SER A 41 -1.04 10.22 -8.51
C SER A 41 -1.02 11.07 -7.23
N GLY A 42 0.14 11.23 -6.60
CA GLY A 42 0.28 11.93 -5.31
C GLY A 42 -0.31 11.16 -4.11
N HIS A 43 -0.73 9.91 -4.31
CA HIS A 43 -1.41 9.08 -3.32
C HIS A 43 -0.42 8.32 -2.43
N TRP A 44 -0.80 8.03 -1.19
CA TRP A 44 0.04 7.23 -0.28
C TRP A 44 -0.29 5.76 -0.42
N LEU A 45 0.66 5.00 -0.95
CA LEU A 45 0.57 3.57 -1.16
C LEU A 45 1.48 2.84 -0.16
N LEU A 46 1.18 1.59 0.14
CA LEU A 46 2.12 0.75 0.87
C LEU A 46 3.39 0.57 0.02
N TYR A 47 4.55 0.66 0.67
CA TYR A 47 5.81 0.35 0.00
C TYR A 47 5.83 -1.15 -0.29
N ARG A 48 5.62 -1.51 -1.56
CA ARG A 48 5.66 -2.89 -2.04
C ARG A 48 7.11 -3.21 -2.42
N SER A 49 7.94 -3.52 -1.43
CA SER A 49 9.26 -4.10 -1.68
C SER A 49 9.07 -5.58 -2.01
N GLY A 50 9.03 -5.93 -3.29
CA GLY A 50 8.99 -7.32 -3.74
C GLY A 50 7.57 -7.85 -3.98
N GLU A 51 7.37 -8.38 -5.17
CA GLU A 51 6.13 -8.83 -5.78
C GLU A 51 5.67 -10.23 -5.36
N ASP A 52 5.92 -10.70 -4.12
CA ASP A 52 5.74 -12.14 -3.83
C ASP A 52 4.93 -12.58 -2.60
N GLU A 53 4.22 -11.72 -1.84
CA GLU A 53 3.58 -12.27 -0.62
C GLU A 53 2.19 -11.82 -0.19
N GLN A 54 1.33 -11.32 -1.09
CA GLN A 54 -0.13 -11.53 -0.91
C GLN A 54 -0.90 -11.00 -2.13
N ALA A 55 -1.23 -11.88 -3.07
CA ALA A 55 -2.47 -11.70 -3.80
C ALA A 55 -3.60 -11.91 -2.78
N PRO A 56 -4.54 -10.95 -2.60
CA PRO A 56 -5.72 -11.24 -1.79
C PRO A 56 -6.50 -12.39 -2.47
N PRO A 57 -7.08 -13.33 -1.72
CA PRO A 57 -7.73 -14.53 -2.28
C PRO A 57 -8.93 -14.23 -3.20
N PHE A 58 -9.37 -12.98 -3.30
CA PHE A 58 -10.45 -12.56 -4.21
C PHE A 58 -9.96 -12.04 -5.58
N ALA A 59 -8.66 -12.04 -5.88
CA ALA A 59 -8.14 -11.59 -7.18
C ALA A 59 -8.37 -12.59 -8.35
N ARG A 60 -9.20 -13.63 -8.17
CA ARG A 60 -9.54 -14.60 -9.22
C ARG A 60 -11.03 -14.93 -9.22
N LEU A 61 -11.86 -13.98 -9.61
CA LEU A 61 -13.17 -14.15 -10.25
C LEU A 61 -13.57 -12.70 -10.57
N ASP A 62 -13.22 -12.15 -11.74
CA ASP A 62 -14.09 -12.22 -12.90
C ASP A 62 -13.27 -12.15 -14.19
N LYS A 63 -13.30 -13.23 -14.96
CA LYS A 63 -13.18 -13.14 -16.41
C LYS A 63 -13.94 -14.31 -17.03
N PRO A 64 -15.19 -14.13 -17.49
CA PRO A 64 -15.68 -15.03 -18.51
C PRO A 64 -14.90 -14.73 -19.79
N MET A 65 -14.32 -15.81 -20.29
CA MET A 65 -13.58 -15.96 -21.53
C MET A 65 -14.43 -15.45 -22.71
N ARG A 66 -13.85 -14.55 -23.49
CA ARG A 66 -14.38 -14.12 -24.79
C ARG A 66 -14.37 -15.32 -25.75
N GLN A 67 -15.50 -15.63 -26.39
CA GLN A 67 -15.54 -16.37 -27.65
C GLN A 67 -15.79 -15.37 -28.79
#